data_AF-A0AB38J7F2-F1
#
_entry.id   AF-A0AB38J7F2-F1
#
_cell.length_a   1.000
_cell.length_b   1.000
_cell.length_c   1.000
_cell.angle_alpha   90.00
_cell.angle_beta   90.00
_cell.angle_gamma   90.00
#
_symmetry.space_group_name_H-M   'P 1'
#
loop_
_entity.id
_entity.type
_entity.pdbx_description
1 polymer ?
#
loop_
_entity_poly.entity_id
_entity_poly.type
_entity_poly.pdbx_seq_one_letter_code
_entity_poly.pdbx_strand_id
1 'polypeptide(L)'
;MTQHLRVVIVGTGMIGAAHLRAARLAGADVLGVLGSSPTRSAAIAAEWGVPRGYADLDEVLADRPDVVHVCTPNDTHVPYGVRVARAGIHLVLEKPIATSVEDAELLVAAVEEAGVVAAVPFVYRYHPMVREIRARRIAGELGDVLLVHGSYQQDWLASPDASSWRVDPEKGGPSRAFADIGSHWADLAAFVSGEELTDASASFSTAYPTRPSGTAESFGGAATGEHVPVRTEDIAVATFRTARGLVANTVVSQVSAGRKNRLWLEIDGSAGSAVFDQEHPESAWFGGTGGSTVVHRGEGRVSADQARMNLIAAGHSQGWTDAFAQLIADAYAATRGEAPEGLPTVHDGLRSVRVDDAVLRSSRSAAWTAIGADAPQHEAIAEAPVAVRPRASGEGTESVQHTVAFSLVHAPGSPEEDFFLVDARRILAAIPGVQDFTVARQVSPKSDLTWHFSMLFADRAAYAAYNEHPNHVAFVRDHWATEVVDFQELDFERRYAHDG
;
A
#
# COMPACT_ATOMS: atom_id res chain seq x y z
N MET A 1 42.39 -1.45 0.00
CA MET A 1 41.46 -1.48 1.14
C MET A 1 40.14 -0.99 0.61
N THR A 2 39.10 -1.82 0.64
CA THR A 2 37.73 -1.38 0.32
C THR A 2 37.34 -0.32 1.34
N GLN A 3 37.04 0.89 0.88
CA GLN A 3 36.61 1.99 1.74
C GLN A 3 35.28 1.60 2.41
N HIS A 4 35.19 1.73 3.73
CA HIS A 4 33.95 1.51 4.46
C HIS A 4 32.93 2.59 4.07
N LEU A 5 31.68 2.20 3.85
CA LEU A 5 30.61 3.16 3.57
C LEU A 5 30.23 3.90 4.85
N ARG A 6 30.12 5.22 4.76
CA ARG A 6 29.63 6.10 5.81
C ARG A 6 28.12 6.16 5.74
N VAL A 7 27.44 5.80 6.84
CA VAL A 7 25.99 5.63 6.85
C VAL A 7 25.32 6.45 7.95
N VAL A 8 24.16 7.00 7.66
CA VAL A 8 23.28 7.62 8.67
C VAL A 8 21.93 6.91 8.68
N ILE A 9 21.39 6.66 9.88
CA ILE A 9 20.05 6.10 10.07
C ILE A 9 19.07 7.23 10.42
N VAL A 10 18.03 7.41 9.63
CA VAL A 10 16.95 8.37 9.88
C VAL A 10 15.72 7.59 10.32
N GLY A 11 15.35 7.71 11.60
CA GLY A 11 14.31 6.90 12.24
C GLY A 11 14.87 6.08 13.40
N THR A 12 14.26 6.25 14.57
CA THR A 12 14.75 5.70 15.86
C THR A 12 13.88 4.56 16.42
N GLY A 13 13.04 3.96 15.58
CA GLY A 13 12.14 2.88 15.99
C GLY A 13 12.80 1.50 15.93
N MET A 14 12.01 0.46 16.21
CA MET A 14 12.44 -0.95 16.11
C MET A 14 13.09 -1.29 14.77
N ILE A 15 12.53 -0.82 13.65
CA ILE A 15 13.10 -1.07 12.32
C ILE A 15 14.43 -0.32 12.10
N GLY A 16 14.56 0.90 12.62
CA GLY A 16 15.83 1.65 12.58
C GLY A 16 16.96 0.93 13.32
N ALA A 17 16.66 0.27 14.45
CA ALA A 17 17.62 -0.58 15.15
C ALA A 17 18.02 -1.82 14.33
N ALA A 18 17.08 -2.42 13.58
CA ALA A 18 17.38 -3.52 12.67
C ALA A 18 18.31 -3.08 11.52
N HIS A 19 18.07 -1.90 10.93
CA HIS A 19 18.97 -1.29 9.95
C HIS A 19 20.35 -0.99 10.51
N LEU A 20 20.46 -0.41 11.72
CA LEU A 20 21.73 -0.18 12.37
C LEU A 20 22.55 -1.48 12.50
N ARG A 21 21.90 -2.56 12.96
CA ARG A 21 22.55 -3.87 13.10
C ARG A 21 23.02 -4.40 11.75
N ALA A 22 22.17 -4.35 10.74
CA ALA A 22 22.48 -4.82 9.39
C ALA A 22 23.60 -4.00 8.72
N ALA A 23 23.57 -2.67 8.87
CA ALA A 23 24.62 -1.78 8.37
C ALA A 23 26.00 -2.12 8.98
N ARG A 24 26.05 -2.32 10.31
CA ARG A 24 27.27 -2.75 11.01
C ARG A 24 27.76 -4.12 10.55
N LEU A 25 26.86 -5.09 10.36
CA LEU A 25 27.20 -6.42 9.85
C LEU A 25 27.74 -6.38 8.42
N ALA A 26 27.24 -5.45 7.59
CA ALA A 26 27.75 -5.19 6.26
C ALA A 26 29.05 -4.36 6.24
N GLY A 27 29.61 -4.03 7.40
CA GLY A 27 30.90 -3.35 7.55
C GLY A 27 30.86 -1.83 7.36
N ALA A 28 29.69 -1.20 7.47
CA ALA A 28 29.56 0.26 7.37
C ALA A 28 29.99 1.00 8.65
N ASP A 29 30.55 2.20 8.43
CA ASP A 29 30.84 3.17 9.48
C ASP A 29 29.58 4.03 9.72
N VAL A 30 28.80 3.67 10.72
CA VAL A 30 27.56 4.40 11.04
C VAL A 30 27.90 5.69 11.79
N LEU A 31 27.71 6.84 11.13
CA LEU A 31 28.08 8.16 11.62
C LEU A 31 27.16 8.65 12.73
N GLY A 32 25.88 8.29 12.66
CA GLY A 32 24.89 8.76 13.63
C GLY A 32 23.45 8.42 13.25
N VAL A 33 22.54 9.01 14.01
CA VAL A 33 21.09 8.80 13.89
C VAL A 33 20.33 10.13 13.93
N LEU A 34 19.25 10.21 13.16
CA LEU A 34 18.27 11.30 13.21
C LEU A 34 16.92 10.77 13.72
N GLY A 35 16.42 11.33 14.82
CA GLY A 35 15.09 11.08 15.37
C GLY A 35 14.13 12.24 15.10
N SER A 36 12.96 12.19 15.75
CA SER A 36 11.91 13.22 15.62
C SER A 36 12.25 14.55 16.30
N SER A 37 13.32 14.60 17.10
CA SER A 37 13.83 15.84 17.71
C SER A 37 15.32 15.70 18.01
N PRO A 38 16.08 16.82 18.10
CA PRO A 38 17.50 16.79 18.45
C PRO A 38 17.78 16.06 19.76
N THR A 39 16.94 16.28 20.78
CA THR A 39 17.04 15.58 22.08
C THR A 39 16.87 14.08 21.92
N ARG A 40 15.90 13.64 21.10
CA ARG A 40 15.69 12.22 20.82
C ARG A 40 16.86 11.63 20.03
N SER A 41 17.37 12.33 19.03
CA SER A 41 18.56 11.92 18.28
C SER A 41 19.75 11.71 19.19
N ALA A 42 20.03 12.65 20.10
CA ALA A 42 21.15 12.55 21.03
C ALA A 42 21.01 11.38 22.02
N ALA A 43 19.81 11.18 22.56
CA ALA A 43 19.52 10.07 23.48
C ALA A 43 19.70 8.71 22.79
N ILE A 44 19.14 8.54 21.59
CA ILE A 44 19.22 7.29 20.83
C ILE A 44 20.64 7.07 20.31
N ALA A 45 21.38 8.12 19.94
CA ALA A 45 22.78 7.99 19.55
C ALA A 45 23.62 7.38 20.67
N ALA A 46 23.42 7.85 21.91
CA ALA A 46 24.07 7.29 23.08
C ALA A 46 23.64 5.83 23.36
N GLU A 47 22.34 5.54 23.28
CA GLU A 47 21.80 4.19 23.48
C GLU A 47 22.35 3.18 22.46
N TRP A 48 22.37 3.55 21.20
CA TRP A 48 22.81 2.70 20.09
C TRP A 48 24.33 2.65 19.92
N GLY A 49 25.06 3.48 20.67
CA GLY A 49 26.51 3.62 20.59
C GLY A 49 26.97 4.10 19.22
N VAL A 50 26.27 5.08 18.63
CA VAL A 50 26.69 5.77 17.40
C VAL A 50 27.23 7.17 17.73
N PRO A 51 28.20 7.71 16.96
CA PRO A 51 28.94 8.91 17.36
C PRO A 51 28.09 10.19 17.49
N ARG A 52 27.02 10.31 16.70
CA ARG A 52 26.26 11.56 16.58
C ARG A 52 24.75 11.35 16.60
N GLY A 53 24.06 12.23 17.32
CA GLY A 53 22.64 12.49 17.12
C GLY A 53 22.49 13.76 16.29
N TYR A 54 21.90 13.66 15.09
CA TYR A 54 21.68 14.79 14.19
C TYR A 54 20.47 15.63 14.62
N ALA A 55 20.56 16.95 14.51
CA ALA A 55 19.46 17.84 14.87
C ALA A 55 18.30 17.79 13.86
N ASP A 56 18.64 17.73 12.57
CA ASP A 56 17.71 17.71 11.45
C ASP A 56 18.37 17.03 10.22
N LEU A 57 17.61 16.96 9.11
CA LEU A 57 18.12 16.38 7.87
C LEU A 57 19.21 17.26 7.23
N ASP A 58 19.20 18.58 7.41
CA ASP A 58 20.21 19.46 6.80
C ASP A 58 21.62 19.17 7.35
N GLU A 59 21.73 18.91 8.65
CA GLU A 59 23.00 18.44 9.22
C GLU A 59 23.46 17.08 8.64
N VAL A 60 22.53 16.16 8.38
CA VAL A 60 22.85 14.87 7.75
C VAL A 60 23.38 15.08 6.34
N LEU A 61 22.72 15.93 5.55
CA LEU A 61 23.12 16.22 4.17
C LEU A 61 24.47 16.96 4.11
N ALA A 62 24.73 17.85 5.06
CA ALA A 62 26.00 18.57 5.18
C ALA A 62 27.20 17.63 5.46
N ASP A 63 26.98 16.53 6.20
CA ASP A 63 28.01 15.52 6.50
C ASP A 63 28.34 14.62 5.30
N ARG A 64 27.51 14.64 4.26
CA ARG A 64 27.66 13.89 3.01
C ARG A 64 27.97 12.39 3.26
N PRO A 65 27.09 11.63 3.95
CA PRO A 65 27.23 10.18 4.04
C PRO A 65 27.12 9.55 2.64
N ASP A 66 27.65 8.34 2.50
CA ASP A 66 27.52 7.57 1.25
C ASP A 66 26.10 7.01 1.10
N VAL A 67 25.48 6.60 2.21
CA VAL A 67 24.10 6.06 2.24
C VAL A 67 23.31 6.63 3.42
N VAL A 68 22.04 6.95 3.18
CA VAL A 68 21.06 7.23 4.24
C VAL A 68 20.01 6.13 4.24
N HIS A 69 19.77 5.56 5.43
CA HIS A 69 18.66 4.66 5.66
C HIS A 69 17.48 5.47 6.18
N VAL A 70 16.37 5.51 5.44
CA VAL A 70 15.15 6.21 5.83
C VAL A 70 14.15 5.18 6.36
N CYS A 71 13.94 5.23 7.68
CA CYS A 71 13.23 4.26 8.51
C CYS A 71 12.13 4.94 9.34
N THR A 72 11.53 5.99 8.79
CA THR A 72 10.55 6.86 9.45
C THR A 72 9.12 6.40 9.15
N PRO A 73 8.07 7.06 9.70
CA PRO A 73 6.71 6.81 9.25
C PRO A 73 6.49 7.17 7.77
N ASN A 74 5.51 6.52 7.14
CA ASN A 74 5.33 6.49 5.68
C ASN A 74 5.16 7.89 5.06
N ASP A 75 4.45 8.79 5.75
CA ASP A 75 4.20 10.18 5.32
C ASP A 75 5.46 11.02 5.13
N THR A 76 6.58 10.61 5.74
CA THR A 76 7.86 11.33 5.69
C THR A 76 8.86 10.75 4.69
N HIS A 77 8.56 9.61 4.07
CA HIS A 77 9.47 8.92 3.16
C HIS A 77 9.84 9.76 1.94
N VAL A 78 8.86 10.37 1.27
CA VAL A 78 9.08 11.17 0.05
C VAL A 78 9.79 12.49 0.37
N PRO A 79 9.36 13.29 1.37
CA PRO A 79 10.08 14.51 1.76
C PRO A 79 11.56 14.27 2.09
N TYR A 80 11.90 13.17 2.78
CA TYR A 80 13.29 12.84 3.07
C TYR A 80 14.01 12.22 1.88
N GLY A 81 13.41 11.23 1.23
CA GLY A 81 13.98 10.51 0.09
C GLY A 81 14.37 11.42 -1.06
N VAL A 82 13.50 12.35 -1.45
CA VAL A 82 13.78 13.32 -2.52
C VAL A 82 14.95 14.25 -2.15
N ARG A 83 15.01 14.74 -0.90
CA ARG A 83 16.10 15.62 -0.46
C ARG A 83 17.45 14.90 -0.42
N VAL A 84 17.47 13.66 0.06
CA VAL A 84 18.67 12.81 0.07
C VAL A 84 19.12 12.48 -1.36
N ALA A 85 18.19 12.06 -2.23
CA ALA A 85 18.49 11.76 -3.63
C ALA A 85 19.08 12.98 -4.35
N ARG A 86 18.44 14.16 -4.23
CA ARG A 86 18.94 15.41 -4.83
C ARG A 86 20.30 15.88 -4.30
N ALA A 87 20.67 15.44 -3.10
CA ALA A 87 22.03 15.65 -2.58
C ALA A 87 23.06 14.71 -3.22
N GLY A 88 22.66 13.74 -4.05
CA GLY A 88 23.54 12.73 -4.64
C GLY A 88 23.99 11.68 -3.62
N ILE A 89 23.13 11.37 -2.64
CA ILE A 89 23.39 10.38 -1.60
C ILE A 89 22.52 9.14 -1.86
N HIS A 90 23.09 7.94 -1.69
CA HIS A 90 22.36 6.69 -1.89
C HIS A 90 21.36 6.42 -0.76
N LEU A 91 20.35 5.59 -1.05
CA LEU A 91 19.20 5.37 -0.19
C LEU A 91 18.98 3.88 0.09
N VAL A 92 18.63 3.59 1.35
CA VAL A 92 17.80 2.44 1.69
C VAL A 92 16.52 3.01 2.28
N LEU A 93 15.40 2.87 1.57
CA LEU A 93 14.13 3.50 1.93
C LEU A 93 13.10 2.45 2.33
N GLU A 94 12.61 2.51 3.56
CA GLU A 94 11.56 1.61 4.03
C GLU A 94 10.28 1.68 3.19
N LYS A 95 9.53 0.58 3.24
CA LYS A 95 8.28 0.43 2.48
C LYS A 95 7.06 0.83 3.33
N PRO A 96 5.95 1.27 2.71
CA PRO A 96 5.84 1.67 1.29
C PRO A 96 6.66 2.95 1.04
N ILE A 97 7.21 3.11 -0.17
CA ILE A 97 8.10 4.24 -0.48
C ILE A 97 7.35 5.59 -0.48
N ALA A 98 6.03 5.57 -0.61
CA ALA A 98 5.13 6.70 -0.55
C ALA A 98 3.72 6.24 -0.15
N THR A 99 2.85 7.18 0.19
CA THR A 99 1.43 6.93 0.50
C THR A 99 0.50 7.20 -0.69
N SER A 100 1.02 7.73 -1.80
CA SER A 100 0.32 7.99 -3.06
C SER A 100 1.20 7.58 -4.26
N VAL A 101 0.58 7.31 -5.40
CA VAL A 101 1.31 6.95 -6.63
C VAL A 101 2.10 8.16 -7.13
N GLU A 102 1.51 9.34 -7.06
CA GLU A 102 2.09 10.60 -7.52
C GLU A 102 3.38 10.93 -6.74
N ASP A 103 3.35 10.76 -5.41
CA ASP A 103 4.54 10.99 -4.58
C ASP A 103 5.62 9.91 -4.81
N ALA A 104 5.21 8.65 -5.08
CA ALA A 104 6.15 7.59 -5.44
C ALA A 104 6.86 7.89 -6.76
N GLU A 105 6.13 8.40 -7.76
CA GLU A 105 6.69 8.81 -9.05
C GLU A 105 7.64 9.99 -8.92
N LEU A 106 7.28 10.99 -8.10
CA LEU A 106 8.17 12.11 -7.77
C LEU A 106 9.50 11.63 -7.17
N LEU A 107 9.43 10.67 -6.24
CA LEU A 107 10.62 10.10 -5.62
C LEU A 107 11.47 9.31 -6.61
N VAL A 108 10.85 8.46 -7.45
CA VAL A 108 11.56 7.70 -8.50
C VAL A 108 12.29 8.66 -9.44
N ALA A 109 11.60 9.69 -9.93
CA ALA A 109 12.20 10.67 -10.83
C ALA A 109 13.41 11.38 -10.19
N ALA A 110 13.32 11.74 -8.89
CA ALA A 110 14.44 12.36 -8.18
C ALA A 110 15.65 11.41 -8.01
N VAL A 111 15.40 10.12 -7.80
CA VAL A 111 16.46 9.09 -7.73
C VAL A 111 17.13 8.90 -9.07
N GLU A 112 16.35 8.80 -10.15
CA GLU A 112 16.85 8.65 -11.52
C GLU A 112 17.66 9.88 -11.97
N GLU A 113 17.14 11.08 -11.74
CA GLU A 113 17.82 12.34 -12.09
C GLU A 113 19.17 12.47 -11.38
N ALA A 114 19.24 12.06 -10.12
CA ALA A 114 20.48 12.08 -9.34
C ALA A 114 21.45 10.94 -9.68
N GLY A 115 20.99 9.88 -10.36
CA GLY A 115 21.78 8.69 -10.67
C GLY A 115 22.24 7.92 -9.43
N VAL A 116 21.46 7.95 -8.34
CA VAL A 116 21.80 7.28 -7.08
C VAL A 116 21.11 5.93 -6.95
N VAL A 117 21.75 4.98 -6.27
CA VAL A 117 21.09 3.76 -5.81
C VAL A 117 20.04 4.07 -4.74
N ALA A 118 18.84 3.54 -4.92
CA ALA A 118 17.79 3.51 -3.90
C ALA A 118 17.21 2.10 -3.80
N ALA A 119 17.52 1.41 -2.70
CA ALA A 119 17.02 0.06 -2.41
C ALA A 119 15.80 0.10 -1.49
N VAL A 120 14.86 -0.80 -1.71
CA VAL A 120 13.62 -0.92 -0.92
C VAL A 120 13.63 -2.26 -0.17
N PRO A 121 13.44 -2.31 1.17
CA PRO A 121 13.52 -3.53 1.97
C PRO A 121 12.41 -4.58 1.75
N PHE A 122 12.24 -5.10 0.54
CA PHE A 122 11.50 -6.35 0.29
C PHE A 122 12.34 -7.58 0.72
N VAL A 123 12.60 -7.63 2.03
CA VAL A 123 13.49 -8.58 2.71
C VAL A 123 13.15 -10.05 2.44
N TYR A 124 11.88 -10.37 2.19
CA TYR A 124 11.48 -11.76 2.01
C TYR A 124 12.08 -12.41 0.76
N ARG A 125 12.50 -11.61 -0.23
CA ARG A 125 13.30 -12.10 -1.36
C ARG A 125 14.61 -12.76 -0.91
N TYR A 126 15.17 -12.37 0.25
CA TYR A 126 16.48 -12.78 0.74
C TYR A 126 16.48 -14.04 1.61
N HIS A 127 15.34 -14.75 1.72
CA HIS A 127 15.36 -16.08 2.29
C HIS A 127 16.00 -17.09 1.30
N PRO A 128 16.96 -17.93 1.75
CA PRO A 128 17.60 -18.92 0.88
C PRO A 128 16.58 -19.82 0.17
N MET A 129 15.54 -20.27 0.89
CA MET A 129 14.52 -21.13 0.30
C MET A 129 13.63 -20.42 -0.72
N VAL A 130 13.42 -19.11 -0.61
CA VAL A 130 12.78 -18.30 -1.67
C VAL A 130 13.64 -18.29 -2.93
N ARG A 131 14.96 -18.09 -2.79
CA ARG A 131 15.90 -18.14 -3.93
C ARG A 131 15.94 -19.52 -4.58
N GLU A 132 15.86 -20.58 -3.78
CA GLU A 132 15.80 -21.94 -4.28
C GLU A 132 14.52 -22.19 -5.11
N ILE A 133 13.35 -21.80 -4.59
CA ILE A 133 12.08 -21.95 -5.33
C ILE A 133 12.15 -21.20 -6.66
N ARG A 134 12.61 -19.94 -6.64
CA ARG A 134 12.76 -19.12 -7.85
C ARG A 134 13.72 -19.77 -8.84
N ALA A 135 14.86 -20.27 -8.38
CA ALA A 135 15.85 -20.92 -9.23
C ALA A 135 15.30 -22.18 -9.92
N ARG A 136 14.59 -23.04 -9.18
CA ARG A 136 13.95 -24.23 -9.76
C ARG A 136 12.84 -23.88 -10.75
N ARG A 137 12.06 -22.83 -10.46
CA ARG A 137 11.07 -22.29 -11.40
C ARG A 137 11.73 -21.83 -12.70
N ILE A 138 12.79 -21.03 -12.62
CA ILE A 138 13.55 -20.56 -13.79
C ILE A 138 14.18 -21.72 -14.56
N ALA A 139 14.64 -22.76 -13.87
CA ALA A 139 15.17 -23.98 -14.48
C ALA A 139 14.09 -24.87 -15.16
N GLY A 140 12.82 -24.50 -15.05
CA GLY A 140 11.69 -25.24 -15.63
C GLY A 140 11.24 -26.45 -14.82
N GLU A 141 11.74 -26.64 -13.59
CA GLU A 141 11.41 -27.81 -12.76
C GLU A 141 9.94 -27.81 -12.30
N LEU A 142 9.31 -26.63 -12.21
CA LEU A 142 7.88 -26.50 -11.91
C LEU A 142 7.00 -26.49 -13.17
N GLY A 143 7.58 -26.44 -14.36
CA GLY A 143 6.85 -26.25 -15.62
C GLY A 143 6.30 -24.83 -15.78
N ASP A 144 5.18 -24.70 -16.48
CA ASP A 144 4.48 -23.42 -16.67
C ASP A 144 3.71 -23.07 -15.41
N VAL A 145 3.85 -21.83 -14.93
CA VAL A 145 3.07 -21.34 -13.78
C VAL A 145 1.58 -21.34 -14.14
N LEU A 146 0.75 -21.89 -13.26
CA LEU A 146 -0.69 -22.02 -13.40
C LEU A 146 -1.45 -21.16 -12.38
N LEU A 147 -0.96 -21.12 -11.14
CA LEU A 147 -1.58 -20.40 -10.03
C LEU A 147 -0.50 -19.88 -9.08
N VAL A 148 -0.70 -18.67 -8.57
CA VAL A 148 0.13 -18.09 -7.49
C VAL A 148 -0.80 -17.68 -6.36
N HIS A 149 -0.64 -18.27 -5.18
CA HIS A 149 -1.56 -17.97 -4.09
C HIS A 149 -0.91 -17.97 -2.71
N GLY A 150 -1.56 -17.32 -1.76
CA GLY A 150 -1.12 -17.41 -0.39
C GLY A 150 -1.74 -16.43 0.59
N SER A 151 -0.95 -16.06 1.59
CA SER A 151 -1.42 -15.22 2.66
C SER A 151 -0.27 -14.50 3.37
N TYR A 152 -0.59 -13.37 3.99
CA TYR A 152 0.26 -12.78 5.02
C TYR A 152 -0.61 -12.52 6.25
N GLN A 153 -0.36 -13.27 7.32
CA GLN A 153 -1.16 -13.20 8.54
C GLN A 153 -0.32 -12.89 9.78
N GLN A 154 -0.85 -12.00 10.62
CA GLN A 154 -0.31 -11.60 11.91
C GLN A 154 -1.44 -11.49 12.95
N ASP A 155 -1.08 -11.43 14.24
CA ASP A 155 -2.03 -11.35 15.36
C ASP A 155 -1.87 -10.12 16.26
N TRP A 156 -0.94 -9.21 15.94
CA TRP A 156 -0.59 -8.11 16.84
C TRP A 156 -1.71 -7.06 17.02
N LEU A 157 -2.68 -7.02 16.12
CA LEU A 157 -3.89 -6.19 16.22
C LEU A 157 -5.14 -7.01 16.59
N ALA A 158 -5.01 -8.28 16.98
CA ALA A 158 -6.14 -9.16 17.31
C ALA A 158 -6.91 -8.75 18.58
N SER A 159 -6.39 -7.82 19.37
CA SER A 159 -7.14 -7.19 20.47
C SER A 159 -7.78 -5.88 20.00
N PRO A 160 -9.04 -5.57 20.39
CA PRO A 160 -9.64 -4.25 20.14
C PRO A 160 -8.89 -3.10 20.83
N ASP A 161 -8.10 -3.41 21.88
CA ASP A 161 -7.35 -2.41 22.64
C ASP A 161 -5.95 -2.14 22.06
N ALA A 162 -5.54 -2.88 21.02
CA ALA A 162 -4.26 -2.66 20.35
C ALA A 162 -4.35 -1.48 19.37
N SER A 163 -3.43 -0.52 19.45
CA SER A 163 -3.37 0.64 18.54
C SER A 163 -1.94 1.16 18.39
N SER A 164 -1.61 1.68 17.21
CA SER A 164 -0.33 2.33 16.91
C SER A 164 -0.51 3.34 15.79
N TRP A 165 0.54 4.09 15.44
CA TRP A 165 0.51 5.04 14.33
C TRP A 165 0.07 4.42 12.99
N ARG A 166 0.22 3.10 12.81
CA ARG A 166 -0.24 2.38 11.60
C ARG A 166 -1.77 2.37 11.44
N VAL A 167 -2.52 2.59 12.51
CA VAL A 167 -3.99 2.69 12.47
C VAL A 167 -4.45 4.06 12.00
N ASP A 168 -3.61 5.08 12.21
CA ASP A 168 -3.86 6.46 11.83
C ASP A 168 -3.60 6.64 10.32
N PRO A 169 -4.63 6.90 9.49
CA PRO A 169 -4.47 7.00 8.04
C PRO A 169 -3.64 8.21 7.61
N GLU A 170 -3.49 9.24 8.45
CA GLU A 170 -2.66 10.40 8.12
C GLU A 170 -1.16 10.04 8.15
N LYS A 171 -0.78 9.06 8.97
CA LYS A 171 0.61 8.60 9.11
C LYS A 171 0.88 7.31 8.34
N GLY A 172 -0.04 6.35 8.43
CA GLY A 172 0.04 5.04 7.79
C GLY A 172 -0.29 5.04 6.31
N GLY A 173 -1.13 5.98 5.87
CA GLY A 173 -1.77 5.97 4.56
C GLY A 173 -3.17 5.36 4.58
N PRO A 174 -3.88 5.39 3.44
CA PRO A 174 -5.29 5.02 3.35
C PRO A 174 -5.57 3.51 3.41
N SER A 175 -4.56 2.67 3.24
CA SER A 175 -4.61 1.22 3.46
C SER A 175 -3.65 0.88 4.60
N ARG A 176 -4.06 -0.06 5.47
CA ARG A 176 -3.23 -0.53 6.58
C ARG A 176 -2.74 -1.96 6.35
N ALA A 177 -3.62 -2.96 6.44
CA ALA A 177 -3.19 -4.35 6.40
C ALA A 177 -2.57 -4.71 5.04
N PHE A 178 -3.19 -4.30 3.93
CA PHE A 178 -2.66 -4.61 2.61
C PHE A 178 -1.36 -3.85 2.32
N ALA A 179 -1.33 -2.52 2.46
CA ALA A 179 -0.11 -1.75 2.23
C ALA A 179 1.05 -2.13 3.17
N ASP A 180 0.77 -2.52 4.43
CA ASP A 180 1.81 -2.93 5.38
C ASP A 180 2.36 -4.33 5.06
N ILE A 181 1.52 -5.34 4.89
CA ILE A 181 2.00 -6.73 4.75
C ILE A 181 1.55 -7.43 3.46
N GLY A 182 0.44 -7.02 2.84
CA GLY A 182 0.02 -7.48 1.52
C GLY A 182 1.01 -7.11 0.42
N SER A 183 1.58 -5.91 0.48
CA SER A 183 2.66 -5.43 -0.41
C SER A 183 3.86 -6.38 -0.45
N HIS A 184 4.29 -6.90 0.70
CA HIS A 184 5.35 -7.91 0.77
C HIS A 184 4.98 -9.22 0.08
N TRP A 185 3.73 -9.67 0.22
CA TRP A 185 3.27 -10.88 -0.47
C TRP A 185 3.23 -10.66 -1.98
N ALA A 186 2.65 -9.55 -2.45
CA ALA A 186 2.56 -9.22 -3.87
C ALA A 186 3.94 -9.08 -4.51
N ASP A 187 4.89 -8.49 -3.78
CA ASP A 187 6.27 -8.42 -4.19
C ASP A 187 6.92 -9.79 -4.36
N LEU A 188 6.83 -10.64 -3.32
CA LEU A 188 7.42 -11.96 -3.33
C LEU A 188 6.79 -12.85 -4.41
N ALA A 189 5.47 -12.78 -4.57
CA ALA A 189 4.72 -13.48 -5.59
C ALA A 189 5.25 -13.15 -6.98
N ALA A 190 5.35 -11.86 -7.33
CA ALA A 190 5.90 -11.41 -8.61
C ALA A 190 7.38 -11.83 -8.78
N PHE A 191 8.20 -11.67 -7.74
CA PHE A 191 9.62 -12.01 -7.80
C PHE A 191 9.89 -13.50 -8.07
N VAL A 192 9.18 -14.40 -7.38
CA VAL A 192 9.39 -15.84 -7.49
C VAL A 192 8.73 -16.41 -8.75
N SER A 193 7.47 -16.03 -9.00
CA SER A 193 6.69 -16.52 -10.15
C SER A 193 7.09 -15.88 -11.48
N GLY A 194 7.69 -14.68 -11.45
CA GLY A 194 8.01 -13.89 -12.64
C GLY A 194 6.78 -13.34 -13.35
N GLU A 195 5.62 -13.42 -12.71
CA GLU A 195 4.40 -12.80 -13.19
C GLU A 195 4.39 -11.31 -12.90
N GLU A 196 3.94 -10.55 -13.88
CA GLU A 196 3.56 -9.15 -13.69
C GLU A 196 2.06 -9.10 -13.36
N LEU A 197 1.70 -8.49 -12.23
CA LEU A 197 0.31 -8.27 -11.84
C LEU A 197 -0.24 -7.06 -12.60
N THR A 198 -1.35 -7.23 -13.33
CA THR A 198 -1.94 -6.18 -14.19
C THR A 198 -3.25 -5.63 -13.67
N ASP A 199 -4.04 -6.43 -12.96
CA ASP A 199 -5.34 -6.03 -12.44
C ASP A 199 -5.55 -6.60 -11.04
N ALA A 200 -6.31 -5.88 -10.21
CA ALA A 200 -6.69 -6.28 -8.86
C ALA A 200 -8.21 -6.23 -8.68
N SER A 201 -8.73 -7.25 -8.00
CA SER A 201 -10.08 -7.30 -7.42
C SER A 201 -9.95 -7.57 -5.93
N ALA A 202 -10.44 -6.69 -5.07
CA ALA A 202 -10.23 -6.78 -3.63
C ALA A 202 -11.47 -6.52 -2.78
N SER A 203 -11.45 -7.02 -1.56
CA SER A 203 -12.46 -6.75 -0.53
C SER A 203 -11.79 -6.59 0.82
N PHE A 204 -12.19 -5.56 1.54
CA PHE A 204 -11.64 -5.20 2.84
C PHE A 204 -12.65 -5.45 3.96
N SER A 205 -12.13 -5.71 5.15
CA SER A 205 -12.94 -5.82 6.36
C SER A 205 -12.21 -5.18 7.55
N THR A 206 -12.97 -4.52 8.40
CA THR A 206 -12.52 -3.96 9.68
C THR A 206 -13.13 -4.79 10.79
N ALA A 207 -12.29 -5.57 11.48
CA ALA A 207 -12.72 -6.48 12.53
C ALA A 207 -13.15 -5.71 13.80
N TYR A 208 -12.47 -4.59 14.08
CA TYR A 208 -12.77 -3.73 15.23
C TYR A 208 -13.03 -2.30 14.76
N PRO A 209 -14.29 -1.83 14.82
CA PRO A 209 -14.68 -0.53 14.25
C PRO A 209 -14.09 0.66 15.04
N THR A 210 -13.66 0.43 16.28
CA THR A 210 -13.02 1.45 17.12
C THR A 210 -11.80 0.87 17.86
N ARG A 211 -10.80 1.72 18.11
CA ARG A 211 -9.56 1.39 18.85
C ARG A 211 -9.14 2.59 19.72
N PRO A 212 -8.33 2.41 20.77
CA PRO A 212 -7.84 3.52 21.58
C PRO A 212 -7.10 4.59 20.75
N SER A 213 -7.33 5.86 21.10
CA SER A 213 -6.73 7.03 20.44
C SER A 213 -5.25 7.21 20.75
N GLY A 214 -4.78 6.69 21.90
CA GLY A 214 -3.36 6.63 22.18
C GLY A 214 -2.65 5.63 21.27
N THR A 215 -1.37 5.88 21.06
CA THR A 215 -0.51 4.99 20.26
C THR A 215 0.47 4.28 21.17
N ALA A 216 0.57 2.96 21.03
CA ALA A 216 1.63 2.16 21.61
C ALA A 216 2.69 1.84 20.54
N GLU A 217 3.82 1.27 20.98
CA GLU A 217 4.75 0.63 20.05
C GLU A 217 4.01 -0.50 19.32
N SER A 218 4.23 -0.63 18.00
CA SER A 218 3.68 -1.76 17.27
C SER A 218 4.22 -3.06 17.86
N PHE A 219 3.36 -4.08 17.96
CA PHE A 219 3.62 -5.32 18.71
C PHE A 219 3.76 -5.17 20.24
N GLY A 220 3.54 -3.97 20.80
CA GLY A 220 3.69 -3.66 22.23
C GLY A 220 2.45 -3.93 23.11
N GLY A 221 1.34 -4.37 22.52
CA GLY A 221 0.11 -4.72 23.24
C GLY A 221 -0.93 -3.59 23.29
N ALA A 222 -1.60 -3.44 24.43
CA ALA A 222 -2.72 -2.52 24.59
C ALA A 222 -2.27 -1.05 24.60
N ALA A 223 -2.99 -0.21 23.87
CA ALA A 223 -2.89 1.24 23.94
C ALA A 223 -3.91 1.81 24.94
N THR A 224 -3.75 3.07 25.30
CA THR A 224 -4.64 3.79 26.22
C THR A 224 -5.38 4.91 25.49
N GLY A 225 -6.44 5.44 26.09
CA GLY A 225 -7.23 6.55 25.51
C GLY A 225 -8.66 6.14 25.16
N GLU A 226 -9.42 7.09 24.65
CA GLU A 226 -10.79 6.85 24.21
C GLU A 226 -10.83 6.05 22.91
N HIS A 227 -11.87 5.25 22.72
CA HIS A 227 -12.03 4.48 21.48
C HIS A 227 -12.52 5.41 20.35
N VAL A 228 -11.69 5.54 19.31
CA VAL A 228 -11.98 6.33 18.11
C VAL A 228 -12.24 5.44 16.90
N PRO A 229 -13.05 5.89 15.91
CA PRO A 229 -13.33 5.12 14.71
C PRO A 229 -12.07 4.76 13.92
N VAL A 230 -11.97 3.50 13.49
CA VAL A 230 -10.92 3.01 12.58
C VAL A 230 -11.37 3.22 11.14
N ARG A 231 -10.52 3.82 10.30
CA ARG A 231 -10.82 4.13 8.89
C ARG A 231 -10.05 3.26 7.89
N THR A 232 -9.26 2.31 8.38
CA THR A 232 -8.43 1.40 7.59
C THR A 232 -8.78 -0.06 7.88
N GLU A 233 -8.45 -0.94 6.96
CA GLU A 233 -8.80 -2.35 7.00
C GLU A 233 -7.91 -3.15 7.97
N ASP A 234 -8.47 -4.13 8.67
CA ASP A 234 -7.70 -5.15 9.43
C ASP A 234 -7.37 -6.36 8.55
N ILE A 235 -8.24 -6.61 7.56
CA ILE A 235 -8.24 -7.78 6.69
C ILE A 235 -8.45 -7.30 5.25
N ALA A 236 -7.66 -7.85 4.34
CA ALA A 236 -7.83 -7.67 2.91
C ALA A 236 -7.76 -9.03 2.20
N VAL A 237 -8.70 -9.30 1.31
CA VAL A 237 -8.63 -10.42 0.37
C VAL A 237 -8.51 -9.82 -1.02
N ALA A 238 -7.46 -10.19 -1.76
CA ALA A 238 -7.21 -9.67 -3.09
C ALA A 238 -6.97 -10.81 -4.08
N THR A 239 -7.56 -10.68 -5.26
CA THR A 239 -7.31 -11.53 -6.42
C THR A 239 -6.71 -10.65 -7.51
N PHE A 240 -5.75 -11.19 -8.26
CA PHE A 240 -5.04 -10.49 -9.33
C PHE A 240 -5.15 -11.24 -10.64
N ARG A 241 -5.05 -10.49 -11.74
CA ARG A 241 -4.69 -11.02 -13.05
C ARG A 241 -3.23 -10.71 -13.33
N THR A 242 -2.58 -11.60 -14.04
CA THR A 242 -1.22 -11.39 -14.54
C THR A 242 -1.23 -10.99 -16.00
N ALA A 243 -0.12 -10.44 -16.50
CA ALA A 243 0.05 -10.12 -17.93
C ALA A 243 -0.13 -11.34 -18.85
N ARG A 244 0.04 -12.56 -18.32
CA ARG A 244 -0.18 -13.83 -19.03
C ARG A 244 -1.61 -14.37 -18.89
N GLY A 245 -2.51 -13.63 -18.21
CA GLY A 245 -3.89 -14.03 -17.97
C GLY A 245 -4.07 -15.06 -16.85
N LEU A 246 -3.03 -15.31 -16.03
CA LEU A 246 -3.13 -16.19 -14.87
C LEU A 246 -3.86 -15.48 -13.73
N VAL A 247 -4.39 -16.27 -12.80
CA VAL A 247 -4.99 -15.77 -11.56
C VAL A 247 -3.97 -15.90 -10.44
N ALA A 248 -3.88 -14.86 -9.62
CA ALA A 248 -3.19 -14.92 -8.34
C ALA A 248 -4.11 -14.46 -7.20
N ASN A 249 -3.88 -14.89 -5.95
CA ASN A 249 -4.68 -14.38 -4.82
C ASN A 249 -3.91 -14.37 -3.50
N THR A 250 -4.33 -13.50 -2.59
CA THR A 250 -3.80 -13.44 -1.24
C THR A 250 -4.85 -13.09 -0.20
N VAL A 251 -4.70 -13.70 0.98
CA VAL A 251 -5.44 -13.34 2.19
C VAL A 251 -4.49 -12.64 3.17
N VAL A 252 -4.80 -11.39 3.48
CA VAL A 252 -4.00 -10.54 4.36
C VAL A 252 -4.81 -10.23 5.62
N SER A 253 -4.20 -10.39 6.79
CA SER A 253 -4.87 -10.12 8.08
C SER A 253 -3.88 -9.78 9.18
N GLN A 254 -4.18 -8.74 9.96
CA GLN A 254 -3.42 -8.40 11.17
C GLN A 254 -4.13 -8.82 12.47
N VAL A 255 -5.24 -9.56 12.35
CA VAL A 255 -6.10 -10.01 13.46
C VAL A 255 -6.23 -11.54 13.54
N SER A 256 -5.35 -12.28 12.85
CA SER A 256 -5.36 -13.74 12.78
C SER A 256 -4.61 -14.37 13.96
N ALA A 257 -5.31 -14.54 15.08
CA ALA A 257 -4.77 -15.08 16.33
C ALA A 257 -3.87 -16.31 16.15
N GLY A 258 -2.67 -16.27 16.73
CA GLY A 258 -1.69 -17.35 16.68
C GLY A 258 -0.73 -17.28 15.49
N ARG A 259 -0.99 -16.44 14.48
CA ARG A 259 -0.03 -16.15 13.41
C ARG A 259 0.85 -14.99 13.83
N LYS A 260 2.16 -15.19 13.82
CA LYS A 260 3.12 -14.15 14.24
C LYS A 260 3.57 -13.34 13.05
N ASN A 261 4.13 -14.01 12.06
CA ASN A 261 4.62 -13.35 10.85
C ASN A 261 4.53 -14.27 9.64
N ARG A 262 3.35 -14.88 9.45
CA ARG A 262 3.14 -15.96 8.49
C ARG A 262 2.91 -15.40 7.09
N LEU A 263 3.99 -14.98 6.44
CA LEU A 263 4.04 -14.84 4.99
C LEU A 263 4.18 -16.23 4.40
N TRP A 264 3.12 -16.67 3.72
CA TRP A 264 3.02 -17.97 3.08
C TRP A 264 2.74 -17.78 1.59
N LEU A 265 3.53 -18.42 0.73
CA LEU A 265 3.44 -18.34 -0.73
C LEU A 265 3.49 -19.74 -1.32
N GLU A 266 2.55 -20.03 -2.21
CA GLU A 266 2.53 -21.23 -3.06
C GLU A 266 2.50 -20.82 -4.53
N ILE A 267 3.30 -21.53 -5.33
CA ILE A 267 3.29 -21.43 -6.79
C ILE A 267 3.04 -22.82 -7.33
N ASP A 268 1.94 -22.97 -8.06
CA ASP A 268 1.59 -24.19 -8.76
C ASP A 268 1.99 -24.07 -10.22
N GLY A 269 2.77 -25.03 -10.68
CA GLY A 269 3.13 -25.16 -12.08
C GLY A 269 2.65 -26.48 -12.68
N SER A 270 2.73 -26.57 -14.01
CA SER A 270 2.26 -27.74 -14.75
C SER A 270 3.03 -29.02 -14.49
N ALA A 271 4.25 -28.93 -13.95
CA ALA A 271 5.09 -30.08 -13.59
C ALA A 271 5.29 -30.26 -12.08
N GLY A 272 4.98 -29.24 -11.27
CA GLY A 272 5.08 -29.31 -9.82
C GLY A 272 4.77 -27.99 -9.14
N SER A 273 4.62 -28.05 -7.81
CA SER A 273 4.31 -26.91 -6.94
C SER A 273 5.40 -26.70 -5.91
N ALA A 274 5.50 -25.49 -5.39
CA ALA A 274 6.43 -25.14 -4.33
C ALA A 274 5.81 -24.19 -3.31
N VAL A 275 6.10 -24.41 -2.04
CA VAL A 275 5.57 -23.63 -0.90
C VAL A 275 6.71 -23.08 -0.06
N PHE A 276 6.60 -21.81 0.28
CA PHE A 276 7.41 -21.13 1.29
C PHE A 276 6.52 -20.67 2.46
N ASP A 277 6.97 -20.92 3.69
CA ASP A 277 6.34 -20.41 4.92
C ASP A 277 7.40 -19.68 5.76
N GLN A 278 7.22 -18.39 5.97
CA GLN A 278 8.16 -17.57 6.72
C GLN A 278 8.31 -17.95 8.20
N GLU A 279 7.31 -18.62 8.80
CA GLU A 279 7.46 -19.14 10.16
C GLU A 279 8.37 -20.38 10.19
N HIS A 280 8.69 -20.95 9.02
CA HIS A 280 9.62 -22.07 8.81
C HIS A 280 10.63 -21.75 7.68
N PRO A 281 11.42 -20.66 7.80
CA PRO A 281 12.15 -20.05 6.67
C PRO A 281 13.30 -20.92 6.13
N GLU A 282 13.66 -21.97 6.86
CA GLU A 282 14.76 -22.89 6.57
C GLU A 282 14.34 -24.09 5.71
N SER A 283 13.08 -24.17 5.30
CA SER A 283 12.60 -25.22 4.40
C SER A 283 11.59 -24.72 3.38
N ALA A 284 11.49 -25.44 2.27
CA ALA A 284 10.41 -25.31 1.30
C ALA A 284 9.82 -26.68 1.02
N TRP A 285 8.51 -26.74 0.83
CA TRP A 285 7.85 -27.93 0.34
C TRP A 285 7.82 -27.90 -1.19
N PHE A 286 8.07 -29.04 -1.82
CA PHE A 286 7.97 -29.26 -3.25
C PHE A 286 7.09 -30.47 -3.51
N GLY A 287 6.11 -30.33 -4.40
CA GLY A 287 5.15 -31.39 -4.71
C GLY A 287 4.92 -31.59 -6.20
N GLY A 288 4.53 -32.80 -6.57
CA GLY A 288 4.07 -33.15 -7.91
C GLY A 288 3.15 -34.37 -7.85
N THR A 289 2.66 -34.82 -9.01
CA THR A 289 1.72 -35.95 -9.09
C THR A 289 2.29 -37.29 -8.60
N GLY A 290 3.63 -37.41 -8.59
CA GLY A 290 4.34 -38.59 -8.09
C GLY A 290 4.68 -38.59 -6.60
N GLY A 291 4.42 -37.50 -5.88
CA GLY A 291 4.73 -37.36 -4.45
C GLY A 291 5.18 -35.95 -4.07
N SER A 292 5.54 -35.76 -2.80
CA SER A 292 6.05 -34.49 -2.30
C SER A 292 7.19 -34.67 -1.31
N THR A 293 7.99 -33.63 -1.15
CA THR A 293 9.15 -33.60 -0.26
C THR A 293 9.30 -32.24 0.39
N VAL A 294 9.93 -32.20 1.56
CA VAL A 294 10.40 -30.96 2.18
C VAL A 294 11.90 -30.90 1.96
N VAL A 295 12.37 -29.81 1.37
CA VAL A 295 13.78 -29.54 1.16
C VAL A 295 14.22 -28.52 2.19
N HIS A 296 15.27 -28.84 2.94
CA HIS A 296 15.88 -27.90 3.87
C HIS A 296 16.97 -27.07 3.20
N ARG A 297 17.21 -25.88 3.73
CA ARG A 297 18.31 -25.01 3.30
C ARG A 297 19.64 -25.77 3.32
N GLY A 298 20.39 -25.68 2.24
CA GLY A 298 21.69 -26.33 2.08
C GLY A 298 21.63 -27.84 1.84
N GLU A 299 20.44 -28.43 1.71
CA GLU A 299 20.26 -29.86 1.46
C GLU A 299 20.28 -30.18 -0.05
N GLY A 300 20.97 -31.27 -0.42
CA GLY A 300 20.98 -31.77 -1.78
C GLY A 300 21.70 -30.84 -2.77
N ARG A 301 21.18 -30.74 -3.99
CA ARG A 301 21.69 -29.81 -5.00
C ARG A 301 21.14 -28.41 -4.72
N VAL A 302 22.02 -27.53 -4.29
CA VAL A 302 21.72 -26.13 -3.96
C VAL A 302 21.92 -25.26 -5.21
N SER A 303 20.93 -24.42 -5.56
CA SER A 303 21.08 -23.43 -6.62
C SER A 303 22.15 -22.38 -6.27
N ALA A 304 22.77 -21.76 -7.28
CA ALA A 304 23.79 -20.72 -7.03
C ALA A 304 23.25 -19.55 -6.21
N ASP A 305 21.98 -19.17 -6.43
CA ASP A 305 21.35 -18.05 -5.72
C ASP A 305 21.00 -18.43 -4.26
N GLN A 306 20.56 -19.66 -3.99
CA GLN A 306 20.45 -20.15 -2.61
C GLN A 306 21.82 -20.22 -1.93
N ALA A 307 22.83 -20.78 -2.61
CA ALA A 307 24.18 -20.96 -2.06
C ALA A 307 24.80 -19.62 -1.64
N ARG A 308 24.60 -18.56 -2.43
CA ARG A 308 25.02 -17.20 -2.11
C ARG A 308 24.41 -16.68 -0.81
N MET A 309 23.19 -17.09 -0.49
CA MET A 309 22.45 -16.63 0.70
C MET A 309 22.75 -17.44 1.97
N ASN A 310 23.48 -18.55 1.85
CA ASN A 310 23.85 -19.42 2.97
C ASN A 310 25.07 -18.85 3.69
N LEU A 311 24.85 -18.18 4.83
CA LEU A 311 25.93 -17.58 5.62
C LEU A 311 26.71 -18.62 6.44
N ILE A 312 26.03 -19.69 6.84
CA ILE A 312 26.59 -20.78 7.64
C ILE A 312 25.94 -22.11 7.23
N ALA A 313 26.59 -23.23 7.61
CA ALA A 313 26.09 -24.57 7.32
C ALA A 313 24.65 -24.80 7.79
N ALA A 314 23.91 -25.60 7.02
CA ALA A 314 22.55 -26.05 7.35
C ALA A 314 22.46 -26.61 8.77
N GLY A 315 21.32 -26.38 9.44
CA GLY A 315 21.10 -26.74 10.85
C GLY A 315 21.50 -25.64 11.85
N HIS A 316 22.30 -24.65 11.45
CA HIS A 316 22.42 -23.38 12.17
C HIS A 316 21.32 -22.44 11.67
N SER A 317 20.36 -22.08 12.51
CA SER A 317 19.19 -21.32 12.11
C SER A 317 19.57 -19.99 11.44
N GLN A 318 19.09 -19.78 10.21
CA GLN A 318 19.03 -18.47 9.58
C GLN A 318 17.57 -17.98 9.54
N GLY A 319 17.37 -16.68 9.77
CA GLY A 319 16.04 -16.09 9.85
C GLY A 319 15.96 -14.71 9.21
N TRP A 320 14.92 -13.96 9.58
CA TRP A 320 14.64 -12.64 9.02
C TRP A 320 15.81 -11.66 9.17
N THR A 321 16.52 -11.66 10.30
CA THR A 321 17.66 -10.75 10.51
C THR A 321 18.84 -11.05 9.58
N ASP A 322 19.05 -12.31 9.22
CA ASP A 322 20.10 -12.72 8.28
C ASP A 322 19.72 -12.34 6.85
N ALA A 323 18.47 -12.56 6.46
CA ALA A 323 17.93 -12.10 5.17
C ALA A 323 18.04 -10.56 5.05
N PHE A 324 17.70 -9.83 6.11
CA PHE A 324 17.79 -8.37 6.15
C PHE A 324 19.23 -7.88 6.04
N ALA A 325 20.17 -8.49 6.77
CA ALA A 325 21.59 -8.14 6.68
C ALA A 325 22.15 -8.37 5.26
N GLN A 326 21.74 -9.44 4.59
CA GLN A 326 22.15 -9.71 3.21
C GLN A 326 21.54 -8.72 2.20
N LEU A 327 20.29 -8.28 2.42
CA LEU A 327 19.70 -7.20 1.63
C LEU A 327 20.51 -5.91 1.73
N ILE A 328 20.89 -5.51 2.94
CA ILE A 328 21.72 -4.31 3.15
C ILE A 328 23.11 -4.49 2.53
N ALA A 329 23.72 -5.67 2.63
CA ALA A 329 25.00 -5.95 2.00
C ALA A 329 24.93 -5.84 0.46
N ASP A 330 23.88 -6.37 -0.16
CA ASP A 330 23.63 -6.23 -1.60
C ASP A 330 23.34 -4.75 -1.98
N ALA A 331 22.58 -4.02 -1.17
CA ALA A 331 22.35 -2.59 -1.40
C ALA A 331 23.68 -1.80 -1.40
N TYR A 332 24.60 -2.11 -0.48
CA TYR A 332 25.93 -1.51 -0.42
C TYR A 332 26.86 -1.97 -1.54
N ALA A 333 26.71 -3.19 -2.04
CA ALA A 333 27.40 -3.64 -3.24
C ALA A 333 26.95 -2.81 -4.45
N ALA A 334 25.65 -2.54 -4.58
CA ALA A 334 25.12 -1.70 -5.65
C ALA A 334 25.66 -0.26 -5.61
N THR A 335 25.85 0.34 -4.43
CA THR A 335 26.46 1.68 -4.32
C THR A 335 27.91 1.73 -4.81
N ARG A 336 28.60 0.59 -4.84
CA ARG A 336 29.94 0.44 -5.39
C ARG A 336 29.96 0.07 -6.88
N GLY A 337 28.81 0.06 -7.53
CA GLY A 337 28.66 -0.24 -8.96
C GLY A 337 28.48 -1.74 -9.28
N GLU A 338 28.26 -2.59 -8.27
CA GLU A 338 27.88 -3.99 -8.50
C GLU A 338 26.39 -4.08 -8.88
N ALA A 339 25.96 -5.21 -9.45
CA ALA A 339 24.55 -5.45 -9.79
C ALA A 339 24.05 -6.77 -9.16
N PRO A 340 23.79 -6.80 -7.83
CA PRO A 340 23.37 -8.03 -7.16
C PRO A 340 22.01 -8.53 -7.65
N GLU A 341 21.91 -9.83 -7.94
CA GLU A 341 20.69 -10.42 -8.49
C GLU A 341 19.52 -10.38 -7.50
N GLY A 342 18.43 -9.76 -7.94
CA GLY A 342 17.17 -9.67 -7.19
C GLY A 342 17.12 -8.59 -6.10
N LEU A 343 18.08 -7.65 -6.07
CA LEU A 343 18.01 -6.47 -5.22
C LEU A 343 16.76 -5.62 -5.56
N PRO A 344 15.84 -5.39 -4.61
CA PRO A 344 14.69 -4.53 -4.85
C PRO A 344 15.10 -3.06 -4.90
N THR A 345 14.63 -2.36 -5.93
CA THR A 345 14.95 -0.97 -6.23
C THR A 345 13.77 -0.04 -5.96
N VAL A 346 13.96 1.26 -6.14
CA VAL A 346 12.87 2.25 -6.08
C VAL A 346 11.73 1.93 -7.07
N HIS A 347 12.03 1.29 -8.21
CA HIS A 347 11.00 0.86 -9.18
C HIS A 347 10.13 -0.28 -8.64
N ASP A 348 10.71 -1.20 -7.86
CA ASP A 348 9.93 -2.21 -7.14
C ASP A 348 9.03 -1.56 -6.10
N GLY A 349 9.53 -0.51 -5.43
CA GLY A 349 8.73 0.33 -4.54
C GLY A 349 7.54 0.99 -5.24
N LEU A 350 7.76 1.61 -6.41
CA LEU A 350 6.69 2.22 -7.20
C LEU A 350 5.66 1.17 -7.67
N ARG A 351 6.12 0.00 -8.12
CA ARG A 351 5.23 -1.12 -8.48
C ARG A 351 4.36 -1.50 -7.29
N SER A 352 4.94 -1.60 -6.09
CA SER A 352 4.18 -1.89 -4.87
C SER A 352 3.11 -0.85 -4.58
N VAL A 353 3.44 0.44 -4.65
CA VAL A 353 2.48 1.53 -4.40
C VAL A 353 1.33 1.49 -5.42
N ARG A 354 1.62 1.17 -6.69
CA ARG A 354 0.59 1.00 -7.73
C ARG A 354 -0.32 -0.20 -7.47
N VAL A 355 0.21 -1.29 -6.92
CA VAL A 355 -0.58 -2.45 -6.50
C VAL A 355 -1.47 -2.07 -5.32
N ASP A 356 -0.91 -1.39 -4.32
CA ASP A 356 -1.65 -0.95 -3.13
C ASP A 356 -2.80 -0.01 -3.51
N ASP A 357 -2.56 0.95 -4.42
CA ASP A 357 -3.59 1.85 -4.96
C ASP A 357 -4.70 1.09 -5.69
N ALA A 358 -4.35 0.19 -6.61
CA ALA A 358 -5.35 -0.59 -7.34
C ALA A 358 -6.21 -1.44 -6.40
N VAL A 359 -5.59 -2.10 -5.42
CA VAL A 359 -6.30 -2.89 -4.41
C VAL A 359 -7.26 -2.02 -3.59
N LEU A 360 -6.83 -0.83 -3.17
CA LEU A 360 -7.67 0.12 -2.44
C LEU A 360 -8.82 0.66 -3.31
N ARG A 361 -8.58 1.00 -4.58
CA ARG A 361 -9.64 1.44 -5.51
C ARG A 361 -10.63 0.33 -5.80
N SER A 362 -10.15 -0.90 -5.97
CA SER A 362 -10.99 -2.07 -6.17
C SER A 362 -11.89 -2.35 -4.97
N SER A 363 -11.35 -2.27 -3.75
CA SER A 363 -12.13 -2.53 -2.54
C SER A 363 -13.29 -1.56 -2.34
N ARG A 364 -13.21 -0.35 -2.91
CA ARG A 364 -14.26 0.68 -2.86
C ARG A 364 -15.28 0.57 -3.99
N SER A 365 -14.87 0.06 -5.14
CA SER A 365 -15.70 -0.02 -6.35
C SER A 365 -16.33 -1.38 -6.58
N ALA A 366 -15.87 -2.42 -5.86
CA ALA A 366 -16.23 -3.83 -6.09
C ALA A 366 -15.97 -4.31 -7.54
N ALA A 367 -15.05 -3.65 -8.24
CA ALA A 367 -14.70 -3.93 -9.62
C ALA A 367 -13.22 -4.33 -9.76
N TRP A 368 -12.89 -4.98 -10.87
CA TRP A 368 -11.49 -5.14 -11.30
C TRP A 368 -10.91 -3.77 -11.64
N THR A 369 -9.71 -3.49 -11.14
CA THR A 369 -8.99 -2.24 -11.39
C THR A 369 -7.61 -2.54 -11.95
N ALA A 370 -7.20 -1.80 -12.98
CA ALA A 370 -5.86 -1.93 -13.54
C ALA A 370 -4.80 -1.36 -12.58
N ILE A 371 -3.65 -2.03 -12.51
CA ILE A 371 -2.45 -1.64 -11.76
C ILE A 371 -1.60 -0.72 -12.63
N GLY A 372 -1.30 0.48 -12.13
CA GLY A 372 -0.48 1.46 -12.85
C GLY A 372 -1.16 2.18 -14.01
N ALA A 373 -2.47 1.95 -14.22
CA ALA A 373 -3.26 2.88 -15.01
C ALA A 373 -3.56 4.12 -14.18
N ASP A 374 -3.44 5.31 -14.79
CA ASP A 374 -4.15 6.49 -14.31
C ASP A 374 -5.61 6.09 -14.09
N ALA A 375 -6.22 6.53 -12.99
CA ALA A 375 -7.63 6.24 -12.73
C ALA A 375 -8.43 6.54 -14.02
N PRO A 376 -9.07 5.53 -14.64
CA PRO A 376 -9.80 5.78 -15.87
C PRO A 376 -10.86 6.83 -15.57
N GLN A 377 -10.83 7.93 -16.33
CA GLN A 377 -12.00 8.77 -16.53
C GLN A 377 -13.10 7.81 -17.01
N HIS A 378 -14.13 7.63 -16.18
CA HIS A 378 -15.17 6.61 -16.35
C HIS A 378 -15.61 6.41 -17.81
N GLU A 379 -15.21 5.29 -18.43
CA GLU A 379 -15.92 4.71 -19.57
C GLU A 379 -16.66 3.46 -19.10
N ALA A 380 -17.99 3.48 -19.24
CA ALA A 380 -18.88 2.44 -18.75
C ALA A 380 -18.80 1.17 -19.62
N ILE A 381 -18.51 0.03 -18.99
CA ILE A 381 -18.74 -1.29 -19.57
C ILE A 381 -20.12 -1.77 -19.11
N ALA A 382 -20.97 -2.14 -20.07
CA ALA A 382 -22.31 -2.65 -19.84
C ALA A 382 -22.28 -4.11 -19.32
N GLU A 383 -22.99 -4.39 -18.23
CA GLU A 383 -23.22 -5.77 -17.76
C GLU A 383 -24.69 -6.21 -17.93
N ALA A 384 -24.85 -7.49 -18.27
CA ALA A 384 -26.10 -8.21 -18.50
C ALA A 384 -26.68 -8.78 -17.18
N PRO A 385 -27.99 -9.09 -17.11
CA PRO A 385 -28.70 -9.20 -15.85
C PRO A 385 -28.56 -10.58 -15.18
N VAL A 386 -28.24 -10.61 -13.89
CA VAL A 386 -28.38 -11.78 -13.00
C VAL A 386 -29.64 -11.61 -12.16
N ALA A 387 -30.49 -12.64 -12.13
CA ALA A 387 -31.77 -12.64 -11.44
C ALA A 387 -31.63 -12.85 -9.91
N VAL A 388 -32.32 -12.03 -9.12
CA VAL A 388 -32.32 -12.06 -7.65
C VAL A 388 -33.64 -12.65 -7.11
N ARG A 389 -33.56 -13.50 -6.08
CA ARG A 389 -34.70 -13.96 -5.25
C ARG A 389 -34.80 -13.14 -3.96
N PRO A 390 -35.98 -12.97 -3.34
CA PRO A 390 -36.20 -11.95 -2.32
C PRO A 390 -36.09 -12.45 -0.88
N ARG A 391 -35.63 -11.59 0.03
CA ARG A 391 -35.81 -11.54 1.51
C ARG A 391 -35.07 -10.28 2.01
N ALA A 392 -35.41 -9.58 3.10
CA ALA A 392 -36.62 -9.35 3.88
C ALA A 392 -36.34 -8.03 4.65
N SER A 393 -37.37 -7.21 4.88
CA SER A 393 -37.30 -5.82 5.34
C SER A 393 -36.81 -5.65 6.78
N GLY A 394 -35.79 -4.80 6.97
CA GLY A 394 -35.45 -4.14 8.24
C GLY A 394 -35.62 -2.62 8.09
N GLU A 395 -36.26 -2.00 9.08
CA GLU A 395 -36.67 -0.59 9.13
C GLU A 395 -35.46 0.35 9.09
N GLY A 396 -35.33 1.12 8.01
CA GLY A 396 -34.26 2.10 7.80
C GLY A 396 -34.70 3.53 8.17
N THR A 397 -33.77 4.28 8.74
CA THR A 397 -33.85 5.74 8.88
C THR A 397 -34.02 6.42 7.51
N GLU A 398 -34.95 7.36 7.41
CA GLU A 398 -35.40 8.04 6.18
C GLU A 398 -34.35 9.02 5.61
N SER A 399 -33.23 8.51 5.10
CA SER A 399 -32.26 9.33 4.35
C SER A 399 -32.86 9.83 3.02
N VAL A 400 -32.47 11.05 2.61
CA VAL A 400 -32.92 11.67 1.37
C VAL A 400 -31.77 11.68 0.37
N GLN A 401 -32.00 11.14 -0.82
CA GLN A 401 -31.14 11.34 -1.98
C GLN A 401 -31.75 12.42 -2.86
N HIS A 402 -31.07 13.56 -2.94
CA HIS A 402 -31.44 14.67 -3.80
C HIS A 402 -30.66 14.56 -5.10
N THR A 403 -31.35 14.57 -6.23
CA THR A 403 -30.74 14.49 -7.56
C THR A 403 -31.32 15.53 -8.48
N VAL A 404 -30.46 16.12 -9.30
CA VAL A 404 -30.90 17.03 -10.36
C VAL A 404 -30.12 16.74 -11.64
N ALA A 405 -30.85 16.43 -12.70
CA ALA A 405 -30.31 16.38 -14.05
C ALA A 405 -30.58 17.73 -14.73
N PHE A 406 -29.63 18.26 -15.49
CA PHE A 406 -29.75 19.61 -16.06
C PHE A 406 -28.91 19.79 -17.33
N SER A 407 -29.22 20.84 -18.08
CA SER A 407 -28.44 21.32 -19.22
C SER A 407 -28.03 22.78 -19.00
N LEU A 408 -26.82 23.13 -19.41
CA LEU A 408 -26.28 24.49 -19.31
C LEU A 408 -26.51 25.27 -20.60
N VAL A 409 -26.56 26.60 -20.51
CA VAL A 409 -26.53 27.49 -21.69
C VAL A 409 -25.17 27.45 -22.40
N HIS A 410 -24.12 27.05 -21.68
CA HIS A 410 -22.76 27.03 -22.17
C HIS A 410 -22.53 25.91 -23.21
N ALA A 411 -21.59 26.15 -24.12
CA ALA A 411 -21.25 25.15 -25.13
C ALA A 411 -20.55 23.94 -24.46
N PRO A 412 -20.81 22.71 -24.91
CA PRO A 412 -20.12 21.53 -24.39
C PRO A 412 -18.60 21.64 -24.51
N GLY A 413 -17.88 21.42 -23.40
CA GLY A 413 -16.43 21.53 -23.28
C GLY A 413 -15.91 22.98 -23.22
N SER A 414 -16.78 23.96 -23.01
CA SER A 414 -16.36 25.35 -22.82
C SER A 414 -15.80 25.59 -21.41
N PRO A 415 -14.88 26.56 -21.24
CA PRO A 415 -14.40 26.97 -19.92
C PRO A 415 -15.53 27.35 -18.96
N GLU A 416 -16.60 27.96 -19.47
CA GLU A 416 -17.76 28.38 -18.69
C GLU A 416 -18.55 27.17 -18.15
N GLU A 417 -18.71 26.11 -18.96
CA GLU A 417 -19.27 24.83 -18.49
C GLU A 417 -18.40 24.21 -17.38
N ASP A 418 -17.09 24.15 -17.59
CA ASP A 418 -16.17 23.60 -16.59
C ASP A 418 -16.17 24.42 -15.29
N PHE A 419 -16.18 25.75 -15.39
CA PHE A 419 -16.25 26.63 -14.22
C PHE A 419 -17.53 26.41 -13.43
N PHE A 420 -18.69 26.32 -14.10
CA PHE A 420 -19.95 26.03 -13.43
C PHE A 420 -19.88 24.72 -12.64
N LEU A 421 -19.39 23.63 -13.25
CA LEU A 421 -19.33 22.31 -12.61
C LEU A 421 -18.33 22.27 -11.45
N VAL A 422 -17.17 22.92 -11.61
CA VAL A 422 -16.14 23.02 -10.57
C VAL A 422 -16.64 23.84 -9.38
N ASP A 423 -17.25 25.01 -9.63
CA ASP A 423 -17.78 25.85 -8.56
C ASP A 423 -18.99 25.22 -7.88
N ALA A 424 -19.87 24.57 -8.62
CA ALA A 424 -20.96 23.79 -8.03
C ALA A 424 -20.44 22.74 -7.05
N ARG A 425 -19.45 21.94 -7.47
CA ARG A 425 -18.82 20.93 -6.60
C ARG A 425 -18.15 21.58 -5.39
N ARG A 426 -17.41 22.66 -5.58
CA ARG A 426 -16.70 23.35 -4.49
C ARG A 426 -17.66 23.98 -3.47
N ILE A 427 -18.74 24.60 -3.94
CA ILE A 427 -19.67 25.36 -3.10
C ILE A 427 -20.70 24.44 -2.45
N LEU A 428 -21.34 23.57 -3.22
CA LEU A 428 -22.46 22.76 -2.74
C LEU A 428 -21.99 21.58 -1.90
N ALA A 429 -20.89 20.90 -2.27
CA ALA A 429 -20.36 19.79 -1.48
C ALA A 429 -19.80 20.22 -0.12
N ALA A 430 -19.49 21.51 0.05
CA ALA A 430 -19.00 22.06 1.31
C ALA A 430 -20.13 22.46 2.28
N ILE A 431 -21.40 22.40 1.86
CA ILE A 431 -22.53 22.77 2.73
C ILE A 431 -22.72 21.68 3.79
N PRO A 432 -22.81 22.03 5.10
CA PRO A 432 -23.01 21.06 6.17
C PRO A 432 -24.24 20.18 5.93
N GLY A 433 -24.06 18.86 6.06
CA GLY A 433 -25.11 17.87 5.87
C GLY A 433 -25.12 17.21 4.48
N VAL A 434 -24.39 17.76 3.50
CA VAL A 434 -24.20 17.14 2.18
C VAL A 434 -23.22 15.97 2.29
N GLN A 435 -23.63 14.80 1.82
CA GLN A 435 -22.82 13.59 1.71
C GLN A 435 -22.81 13.11 0.25
N ASP A 436 -21.75 12.43 -0.17
CA ASP A 436 -21.63 11.81 -1.49
C ASP A 436 -22.03 12.71 -2.67
N PHE A 437 -21.62 13.98 -2.65
CA PHE A 437 -21.86 14.91 -3.76
C PHE A 437 -21.12 14.44 -5.01
N THR A 438 -21.88 14.15 -6.06
CA THR A 438 -21.38 13.64 -7.33
C THR A 438 -21.77 14.59 -8.46
N VAL A 439 -20.84 14.78 -9.39
CA VAL A 439 -21.09 15.43 -10.68
C VAL A 439 -20.86 14.38 -11.75
N ALA A 440 -21.86 14.12 -12.58
CA ALA A 440 -21.79 13.11 -13.63
C ALA A 440 -22.36 13.64 -14.94
N ARG A 441 -21.80 13.17 -16.06
CA ARG A 441 -22.38 13.42 -17.38
C ARG A 441 -23.52 12.45 -17.62
N GLN A 442 -24.67 12.96 -18.04
CA GLN A 442 -25.77 12.15 -18.53
C GLN A 442 -25.37 11.63 -19.93
N VAL A 443 -25.45 10.31 -20.12
CA VAL A 443 -25.04 9.66 -21.38
C VAL A 443 -26.18 8.86 -22.04
N SER A 444 -27.34 8.76 -21.40
CA SER A 444 -28.45 7.97 -21.94
C SER A 444 -29.13 8.77 -23.06
N PRO A 445 -29.28 8.20 -24.27
CA PRO A 445 -29.88 8.87 -25.42
C PRO A 445 -31.40 9.11 -25.27
N LYS A 446 -31.96 8.81 -24.09
CA LYS A 446 -33.38 8.97 -23.76
C LYS A 446 -33.67 10.21 -22.90
N SER A 447 -32.66 11.01 -22.58
CA SER A 447 -32.82 12.30 -21.91
C SER A 447 -32.14 13.37 -22.75
N ASP A 448 -32.74 14.55 -22.79
CA ASP A 448 -32.16 15.73 -23.44
C ASP A 448 -31.30 16.57 -22.45
N LEU A 449 -31.13 16.08 -21.22
CA LEU A 449 -30.31 16.70 -20.17
C LEU A 449 -28.86 16.22 -20.25
N THR A 450 -27.91 17.06 -19.86
CA THR A 450 -26.47 16.85 -20.14
C THR A 450 -25.65 16.47 -18.91
N TRP A 451 -25.99 17.04 -17.75
CA TRP A 451 -25.26 16.87 -16.49
C TRP A 451 -26.20 16.41 -15.38
N HIS A 452 -25.60 15.88 -14.32
CA HIS A 452 -26.30 15.36 -13.17
C HIS A 452 -25.52 15.68 -11.90
N PHE A 453 -26.20 16.27 -10.92
CA PHE A 453 -25.75 16.32 -9.53
C PHE A 453 -26.57 15.34 -8.70
N SER A 454 -25.90 14.61 -7.79
CA SER A 454 -26.57 13.82 -6.76
C SER A 454 -25.85 13.98 -5.44
N MET A 455 -26.61 14.03 -4.37
CA MET A 455 -26.11 14.11 -3.01
C MET A 455 -27.06 13.42 -2.03
N LEU A 456 -26.53 13.06 -0.86
CA LEU A 456 -27.26 12.39 0.21
C LEU A 456 -27.35 13.28 1.44
N PHE A 457 -28.49 13.17 2.13
CA PHE A 457 -28.75 13.76 3.42
C PHE A 457 -29.18 12.68 4.40
N ALA A 458 -28.72 12.81 5.64
CA ALA A 458 -29.03 11.86 6.71
C ALA A 458 -30.54 11.75 6.98
N ASP A 459 -31.27 12.86 6.82
CA ASP A 459 -32.72 12.94 7.00
C ASP A 459 -33.31 14.17 6.26
N ARG A 460 -34.64 14.32 6.33
CA ARG A 460 -35.36 15.46 5.73
C ARG A 460 -35.02 16.81 6.36
N ALA A 461 -34.60 16.86 7.63
CA ALA A 461 -34.25 18.12 8.28
C ALA A 461 -32.89 18.64 7.77
N ALA A 462 -31.93 17.75 7.56
CA ALA A 462 -30.66 18.07 6.91
C ALA A 462 -30.87 18.56 5.46
N TYR A 463 -31.76 17.92 4.70
CA TYR A 463 -32.11 18.39 3.35
C TYR A 463 -32.78 19.77 3.36
N ALA A 464 -33.72 20.02 4.28
CA ALA A 464 -34.34 21.34 4.42
C ALA A 464 -33.32 22.42 4.79
N ALA A 465 -32.39 22.11 5.71
CA ALA A 465 -31.31 23.02 6.10
C ALA A 465 -30.37 23.34 4.93
N TYR A 466 -30.09 22.37 4.06
CA TYR A 466 -29.34 22.60 2.81
C TYR A 466 -30.07 23.58 1.88
N ASN A 467 -31.37 23.38 1.66
CA ASN A 467 -32.16 24.25 0.78
C ASN A 467 -32.17 25.72 1.24
N GLU A 468 -32.14 25.95 2.56
CA GLU A 468 -32.12 27.27 3.17
C GLU A 468 -30.69 27.84 3.36
N HIS A 469 -29.65 27.04 3.13
CA HIS A 469 -28.27 27.46 3.43
C HIS A 469 -27.85 28.65 2.55
N PRO A 470 -27.21 29.71 3.10
CA PRO A 470 -26.86 30.90 2.33
C PRO A 470 -26.03 30.63 1.07
N ASN A 471 -25.14 29.65 1.10
CA ASN A 471 -24.34 29.27 -0.07
C ASN A 471 -25.18 28.55 -1.14
N HIS A 472 -26.17 27.73 -0.75
CA HIS A 472 -27.09 27.11 -1.70
C HIS A 472 -27.95 28.19 -2.36
N VAL A 473 -28.55 29.08 -1.56
CA VAL A 473 -29.38 30.19 -2.04
C VAL A 473 -28.58 31.12 -2.97
N ALA A 474 -27.34 31.45 -2.61
CA ALA A 474 -26.46 32.27 -3.46
C ALA A 474 -26.11 31.54 -4.76
N PHE A 475 -25.75 30.26 -4.69
CA PHE A 475 -25.44 29.46 -5.88
C PHE A 475 -26.65 29.36 -6.82
N VAL A 476 -27.85 29.13 -6.28
CA VAL A 476 -29.07 29.09 -7.09
C VAL A 476 -29.36 30.42 -7.77
N ARG A 477 -29.20 31.54 -7.05
CA ARG A 477 -29.44 32.88 -7.59
C ARG A 477 -28.40 33.28 -8.65
N ASP A 478 -27.12 33.08 -8.34
CA ASP A 478 -26.01 33.66 -9.10
C ASP A 478 -25.56 32.78 -10.26
N HIS A 479 -25.71 31.46 -10.12
CA HIS A 479 -25.27 30.46 -11.11
C HIS A 479 -26.43 29.65 -11.68
N TRP A 480 -27.24 29.00 -10.84
CA TRP A 480 -28.26 28.07 -11.35
C TRP A 480 -29.31 28.76 -12.22
N ALA A 481 -29.91 29.85 -11.73
CA ALA A 481 -30.99 30.56 -12.41
C ALA A 481 -30.55 31.28 -13.69
N THR A 482 -29.25 31.51 -13.86
CA THR A 482 -28.66 32.23 -14.99
C THR A 482 -28.02 31.30 -16.02
N GLU A 483 -27.52 30.14 -15.58
CA GLU A 483 -26.68 29.26 -16.39
C GLU A 483 -27.34 27.90 -16.72
N VAL A 484 -28.41 27.50 -16.02
CA VAL A 484 -29.17 26.28 -16.30
C VAL A 484 -30.39 26.58 -17.17
N VAL A 485 -30.50 25.91 -18.32
CA VAL A 485 -31.58 26.14 -19.31
C VAL A 485 -32.74 25.15 -19.19
N ASP A 486 -32.48 23.94 -18.73
CA ASP A 486 -33.48 22.91 -18.49
C ASP A 486 -33.00 22.00 -17.37
N PHE A 487 -33.91 21.52 -16.54
CA PHE A 487 -33.57 20.62 -15.45
C PHE A 487 -34.76 19.78 -14.99
N GLN A 488 -34.43 18.63 -14.40
CA GLN A 488 -35.35 17.77 -13.69
C GLN A 488 -34.75 17.44 -12.33
N GLU A 489 -35.48 17.80 -11.28
CA GLU A 489 -35.15 17.49 -9.90
C GLU A 489 -35.96 16.29 -9.41
N LEU A 490 -35.30 15.36 -8.74
CA LEU A 490 -35.90 14.15 -8.18
C LEU A 490 -35.31 13.88 -6.80
N ASP A 491 -36.20 13.83 -5.81
CA ASP A 491 -35.87 13.49 -4.43
C ASP A 491 -36.37 12.09 -4.10
N PHE A 492 -35.49 11.26 -3.55
CA PHE A 492 -35.78 9.88 -3.21
C PHE A 492 -35.56 9.62 -1.72
N GLU A 493 -36.51 8.94 -1.08
CA GLU A 493 -36.27 8.31 0.22
C GLU A 493 -35.77 6.89 0.01
N ARG A 494 -34.68 6.53 0.71
CA ARG A 494 -34.17 5.16 0.65
C ARG A 494 -35.07 4.23 1.44
N ARG A 495 -35.71 3.30 0.73
CA ARG A 495 -36.53 2.24 1.32
C ARG A 495 -35.72 1.06 1.87
N TYR A 496 -34.48 0.92 1.42
CA TYR A 496 -33.55 -0.12 1.83
C TYR A 496 -32.18 0.52 2.06
N ALA A 497 -31.52 0.20 3.18
CA ALA A 497 -30.10 0.52 3.33
C ALA A 497 -29.32 -0.22 2.24
N HIS A 498 -28.16 0.32 1.84
CA HIS A 498 -27.22 -0.45 1.04
C HIS A 498 -26.78 -1.64 1.90
N ASP A 499 -27.35 -2.81 1.65
CA ASP A 499 -26.78 -4.08 2.10
C ASP A 499 -25.54 -4.28 1.23
N GLY A 500 -24.37 -3.99 1.81
CA GLY A 500 -23.06 -4.17 1.19
C GLY A 500 -22.66 -5.62 0.99
#